data_AF-A0A7J3S804-F1
#
_entry.id   AF-A0A7J3S804-F1
#
_cell.length_a   1.000
_cell.length_b   1.000
_cell.length_c   1.000
_cell.angle_alpha   90.00
_cell.angle_beta   90.00
_cell.angle_gamma   90.00
#
_symmetry.space_group_name_H-M   'P 1'
#
loop_
_entity.id
_entity.type
_entity.pdbx_description
1 polymer ?
#
loop_
_entity_poly.entity_id
_entity_poly.type
_entity_poly.pdbx_seq_one_letter_code
_entity_poly.pdbx_strand_id
1 'polypeptide(L)'
;MNGTRSLGIITLVLGLLILIFPLASIFTLSVLSGVAILFIGLWLLILGARTWTANKGAGILYLILGILGIILAVALIGNIALFSALTAFWIYLTGIILIVAGIASLFAREEKTSKMAAVAVCVLGILYLIVGMFAMNPVFLAWIIGLALVIDGIGLIV
;
A
#
# COMPACT_ATOMS: atom_id res chain seq x y z
N MET A 1 -3.50 26.49 -11.73
CA MET A 1 -3.01 26.53 -10.33
C MET A 1 -4.12 26.34 -9.28
N ASN A 2 -5.28 25.73 -9.59
CA ASN A 2 -6.37 25.51 -8.61
C ASN A 2 -6.73 24.03 -8.35
N GLY A 3 -6.18 23.07 -9.12
CA GLY A 3 -6.57 21.66 -9.01
C GLY A 3 -6.04 20.93 -7.77
N THR A 4 -4.90 21.37 -7.23
CA THR A 4 -4.27 20.72 -6.07
C THR A 4 -4.94 21.10 -4.75
N ARG A 5 -5.45 22.33 -4.64
CA ARG A 5 -6.16 22.80 -3.43
C ARG A 5 -7.46 22.04 -3.17
N SER A 6 -8.26 21.78 -4.22
CA SER A 6 -9.48 20.99 -4.08
C SER A 6 -9.18 19.56 -3.64
N LEU A 7 -8.13 18.95 -4.19
CA LEU A 7 -7.68 17.63 -3.77
C LEU A 7 -7.18 17.64 -2.33
N GLY A 8 -6.38 18.64 -1.93
CA GLY A 8 -5.88 18.77 -0.56
C GLY A 8 -6.99 18.89 0.49
N ILE A 9 -8.05 19.66 0.20
CA ILE A 9 -9.21 19.76 1.09
C ILE A 9 -9.91 18.41 1.23
N ILE A 10 -10.13 17.68 0.14
CA ILE A 10 -10.75 16.35 0.17
C ILE A 10 -9.91 15.38 1.00
N THR A 11 -8.60 15.33 0.75
CA THR A 11 -7.67 14.46 1.48
C THR A 11 -7.67 14.77 2.98
N LEU A 12 -7.68 16.05 3.34
CA LEU A 12 -7.69 16.49 4.73
C LEU A 12 -9.00 16.11 5.45
N VAL A 13 -10.15 16.29 4.79
CA VAL A 13 -11.45 15.89 5.34
C VAL A 13 -11.54 14.38 5.51
N LEU A 14 -11.07 13.62 4.52
CA LEU A 14 -10.99 12.16 4.62
C LEU A 14 -10.09 11.73 5.78
N GLY A 15 -8.90 12.32 5.91
CA GLY A 15 -7.98 12.04 7.02
C GLY A 15 -8.61 12.29 8.39
N LEU A 16 -9.28 13.42 8.58
CA LEU A 16 -10.02 13.72 9.81
C LEU A 16 -11.16 12.73 10.07
N LEU A 17 -11.92 12.35 9.04
CA LEU A 17 -13.01 11.37 9.19
C LEU A 17 -12.48 10.02 9.66
N ILE A 18 -11.36 9.55 9.07
CA ILE A 18 -10.69 8.31 9.49
C ILE A 18 -10.25 8.38 10.95
N LEU A 19 -9.72 9.52 11.40
CA LEU A 19 -9.29 9.70 12.80
C LEU A 19 -10.48 9.66 13.78
N ILE A 20 -11.62 10.23 13.41
CA ILE A 20 -12.83 10.26 14.24
C ILE A 20 -13.52 8.88 14.27
N PHE A 21 -13.55 8.17 13.13
CA PHE A 21 -14.23 6.88 12.97
C PHE A 21 -13.28 5.77 12.48
N PRO A 22 -12.31 5.33 13.31
CA PRO A 22 -11.27 4.41 12.88
C PRO A 22 -11.81 3.04 12.43
N LEU A 23 -12.75 2.43 13.16
CA LEU A 23 -13.26 1.11 12.79
C LEU A 23 -14.13 1.14 11.53
N ALA A 24 -15.01 2.14 11.40
CA ALA A 24 -15.85 2.29 10.20
C ALA A 24 -14.99 2.55 8.97
N SER A 25 -13.95 3.38 9.10
CA SER A 25 -13.06 3.69 8.00
C SER A 25 -12.27 2.48 7.49
N ILE A 26 -11.69 1.67 8.38
CA ILE A 26 -10.94 0.47 7.96
C ILE A 26 -11.86 -0.56 7.33
N PHE A 27 -13.09 -0.69 7.84
CA PHE A 27 -14.08 -1.55 7.20
C PHE A 27 -14.32 -1.09 5.75
N THR A 28 -14.56 0.20 5.54
CA THR A 28 -14.71 0.78 4.19
C THR A 28 -13.47 0.55 3.33
N LEU A 29 -12.26 0.78 3.86
CA LEU A 29 -11.01 0.55 3.14
C LEU A 29 -10.82 -0.93 2.78
N SER A 30 -11.14 -1.85 3.69
CA SER A 30 -11.11 -3.31 3.44
C SER A 30 -12.04 -3.70 2.30
N VAL A 31 -13.28 -3.19 2.29
CA VAL A 31 -14.23 -3.43 1.21
C VAL A 31 -13.73 -2.84 -0.12
N LEU A 32 -13.29 -1.57 -0.13
CA LEU A 32 -12.80 -0.90 -1.33
C LEU A 32 -11.55 -1.58 -1.91
N SER A 33 -10.59 -1.95 -1.06
CA SER A 33 -9.40 -2.69 -1.47
C SER A 33 -9.75 -4.08 -1.99
N GLY A 34 -10.67 -4.79 -1.34
CA GLY A 34 -11.16 -6.09 -1.82
C GLY A 34 -11.81 -5.99 -3.20
N VAL A 35 -12.67 -4.98 -3.41
CA VAL A 35 -13.28 -4.71 -4.72
C VAL A 35 -12.23 -4.33 -5.77
N ALA A 36 -11.23 -3.52 -5.41
CA ALA A 36 -10.14 -3.18 -6.33
C ALA A 36 -9.35 -4.42 -6.76
N ILE A 37 -9.02 -5.31 -5.82
CA ILE A 37 -8.33 -6.58 -6.11
C ILE A 37 -9.22 -7.50 -6.97
N LEU A 38 -10.53 -7.50 -6.77
CA LEU A 38 -11.46 -8.26 -7.60
C LEU A 38 -11.38 -7.81 -9.06
N PHE A 39 -11.39 -6.51 -9.33
CA PHE A 39 -11.22 -5.98 -10.68
C PHE A 39 -9.86 -6.33 -11.28
N ILE A 40 -8.79 -6.29 -10.49
CA ILE A 40 -7.45 -6.74 -10.94
C ILE A 40 -7.49 -8.24 -11.30
N GLY A 41 -8.12 -9.07 -10.47
CA GLY A 41 -8.27 -10.51 -10.73
C GLY A 41 -9.01 -10.80 -12.03
N LEU A 42 -10.16 -10.14 -12.24
CA LEU A 42 -10.93 -10.24 -13.48
C LEU A 42 -10.14 -9.77 -14.70
N TRP A 43 -9.42 -8.66 -14.58
CA TRP A 43 -8.55 -8.15 -15.65
C TRP A 43 -7.46 -9.15 -16.02
N LEU A 44 -6.81 -9.77 -15.03
CA LEU A 44 -5.78 -10.78 -15.26
C LEU A 44 -6.34 -12.02 -15.96
N LEU A 45 -7.57 -12.44 -15.66
CA LEU A 45 -8.22 -13.53 -16.41
C LEU A 45 -8.40 -13.19 -17.89
N ILE A 46 -8.87 -11.98 -18.19
CA ILE A 46 -9.01 -11.48 -19.57
C ILE A 46 -7.65 -11.41 -20.26
N LEU A 47 -6.63 -10.90 -19.56
CA LEU A 47 -5.28 -10.78 -20.09
C LEU A 47 -4.66 -12.16 -20.37
N GLY A 48 -4.91 -13.14 -19.51
CA GLY A 48 -4.48 -14.53 -19.69
C GLY A 48 -5.08 -15.18 -20.93
N ALA A 49 -6.38 -14.98 -21.17
CA ALA A 49 -7.04 -15.45 -22.38
C ALA A 49 -6.48 -14.79 -23.65
N ARG A 50 -6.20 -13.48 -23.61
CA ARG A 50 -5.64 -12.73 -24.75
C ARG A 50 -4.20 -13.11 -25.08
N THR A 51 -3.39 -13.43 -24.07
CA THR A 51 -1.97 -13.74 -24.23
C THR A 51 -1.70 -15.20 -24.59
N TRP A 52 -2.73 -16.06 -24.55
CA TRP A 52 -2.62 -17.50 -24.83
C TRP A 52 -2.02 -17.82 -26.21
N THR A 53 -2.39 -17.05 -27.23
CA THR A 53 -1.90 -17.26 -28.60
C THR A 53 -0.47 -16.80 -28.79
N ALA A 54 -0.04 -15.77 -28.07
CA ALA A 54 1.31 -15.20 -28.16
C ALA A 54 2.32 -15.96 -27.26
N ASN A 55 1.93 -16.29 -26.04
CA ASN A 55 2.76 -17.02 -25.09
C ASN A 55 1.89 -17.81 -24.12
N LYS A 56 1.79 -19.12 -24.34
CA LYS A 56 1.00 -20.04 -23.48
C LYS A 56 1.45 -20.00 -22.01
N GLY A 57 2.75 -19.88 -21.76
CA GLY A 57 3.30 -19.83 -20.40
C GLY A 57 2.83 -18.58 -19.64
N ALA A 58 2.95 -17.40 -20.28
CA ALA A 58 2.46 -16.15 -19.71
C ALA A 58 0.93 -16.19 -19.50
N GLY A 59 0.19 -16.74 -20.47
CA GLY A 59 -1.27 -16.90 -20.38
C GLY A 59 -1.69 -17.73 -19.16
N ILE A 60 -1.06 -18.87 -18.91
CA ILE A 60 -1.32 -19.72 -17.74
C ILE A 60 -1.04 -18.97 -16.43
N LEU A 61 0.08 -18.25 -16.34
CA LEU A 61 0.43 -17.46 -15.16
C LEU A 61 -0.65 -16.40 -14.86
N TYR A 62 -1.10 -15.65 -15.87
CA TYR A 62 -2.15 -14.65 -15.68
C TYR A 62 -3.48 -15.26 -15.24
N LEU A 63 -3.85 -16.45 -15.76
CA LEU A 63 -5.05 -17.15 -15.31
C LEU A 63 -4.95 -17.56 -13.84
N ILE A 64 -3.83 -18.16 -13.42
CA ILE A 64 -3.59 -18.56 -12.03
C ILE A 64 -3.63 -17.33 -11.11
N LEU A 65 -2.92 -16.26 -11.47
CA LEU A 65 -2.90 -15.02 -10.70
C LEU A 65 -4.29 -14.36 -10.64
N GLY A 66 -5.07 -14.42 -11.71
CA GLY A 66 -6.44 -13.92 -11.74
C GLY A 66 -7.37 -14.69 -10.79
N ILE A 67 -7.28 -16.03 -10.79
CA ILE A 67 -8.06 -16.88 -9.86
C ILE A 67 -7.66 -16.59 -8.41
N LEU A 68 -6.36 -16.56 -8.12
CA LEU A 68 -5.86 -16.23 -6.78
C LEU A 68 -6.29 -14.82 -6.35
N GLY A 69 -6.28 -13.85 -7.27
CA GLY A 69 -6.74 -12.50 -7.05
C GLY A 69 -8.23 -12.45 -6.66
N ILE A 70 -9.08 -13.21 -7.33
CA ILE A 70 -10.52 -13.29 -6.99
C ILE A 70 -10.72 -13.95 -5.62
N ILE A 71 -10.03 -15.04 -5.32
CA ILE A 71 -10.11 -15.71 -4.01
C ILE A 71 -9.68 -14.74 -2.89
N LEU A 72 -8.56 -14.05 -3.09
CA LEU A 72 -8.06 -13.07 -2.12
C LEU A 72 -9.02 -11.91 -1.95
N ALA A 73 -9.61 -11.40 -3.04
CA ALA A 73 -10.59 -10.33 -2.99
C ALA A 73 -11.81 -10.71 -2.16
N VAL A 74 -12.40 -11.88 -2.42
CA VAL A 74 -13.56 -12.37 -1.66
C VAL A 74 -13.22 -12.56 -0.19
N ALA A 75 -12.03 -13.07 0.13
CA ALA A 75 -11.56 -13.19 1.52
C ALA A 75 -11.34 -11.83 2.19
N LEU A 76 -10.94 -10.80 1.43
CA LEU A 76 -10.60 -9.47 1.95
C LEU A 76 -11.82 -8.58 2.18
N ILE A 77 -12.87 -8.69 1.35
CA ILE A 77 -14.04 -7.80 1.41
C ILE A 77 -14.71 -7.89 2.78
N GLY A 78 -14.67 -6.80 3.54
CA GLY A 78 -15.26 -6.69 4.88
C GLY A 78 -14.47 -7.38 5.98
N ASN A 79 -13.35 -8.03 5.66
CA ASN A 79 -12.49 -8.67 6.65
C ASN A 79 -11.39 -7.70 7.13
N ILE A 80 -11.71 -7.00 8.21
CA ILE A 80 -10.83 -6.02 8.86
C ILE A 80 -9.50 -6.67 9.31
N ALA A 81 -9.55 -7.89 9.86
CA ALA A 81 -8.37 -8.57 10.37
C ALA A 81 -7.40 -8.94 9.25
N LEU A 82 -7.91 -9.51 8.15
CA LEU A 82 -7.10 -9.82 6.97
C LEU A 82 -6.56 -8.56 6.30
N PHE A 83 -7.35 -7.48 6.24
CA PHE A 83 -6.87 -6.20 5.72
C PHE A 83 -5.73 -5.62 6.57
N SER A 84 -5.87 -5.65 7.90
CA SER A 84 -4.82 -5.18 8.80
C SER A 84 -3.56 -6.03 8.67
N ALA A 85 -3.70 -7.35 8.60
CA ALA A 85 -2.58 -8.27 8.44
C ALA A 85 -1.85 -8.09 7.10
N LEU A 86 -2.58 -7.96 5.98
CA LEU A 86 -2.00 -7.72 4.67
C LEU A 86 -1.32 -6.35 4.59
N THR A 87 -1.91 -5.32 5.19
CA THR A 87 -1.31 -3.99 5.21
C THR A 87 -0.05 -3.97 6.08
N ALA A 88 -0.08 -4.60 7.26
CA ALA A 88 1.10 -4.78 8.10
C ALA A 88 2.20 -5.57 7.37
N PHE A 89 1.84 -6.64 6.66
CA PHE A 89 2.77 -7.39 5.82
C PHE A 89 3.44 -6.49 4.75
N TRP A 90 2.66 -5.64 4.08
CA TRP A 90 3.20 -4.67 3.12
C TRP A 90 4.14 -3.64 3.77
N ILE A 91 3.81 -3.15 4.97
CA ILE A 91 4.66 -2.24 5.74
C ILE A 91 5.99 -2.92 6.10
N TYR A 92 5.95 -4.16 6.59
CA TYR A 92 7.14 -4.95 6.88
C TYR A 92 8.01 -5.18 5.64
N LEU A 93 7.39 -5.60 4.54
CA LEU A 93 8.09 -5.83 3.28
C LEU A 93 8.79 -4.56 2.80
N THR A 94 8.10 -3.42 2.87
CA THR A 94 8.66 -2.11 2.54
C THR A 94 9.84 -1.77 3.45
N GLY A 95 9.73 -1.99 4.77
CA GLY A 95 10.81 -1.75 5.72
C GLY A 95 12.06 -2.59 5.42
N ILE A 96 11.89 -3.86 5.09
CA ILE A 96 13.00 -4.75 4.69
C ILE A 96 13.65 -4.26 3.40
N ILE A 97 12.85 -3.92 2.38
CA ILE A 97 13.36 -3.41 1.11
C ILE A 97 14.13 -2.10 1.32
N LEU A 98 13.65 -1.20 2.17
CA LEU A 98 14.34 0.05 2.51
C LEU A 98 15.68 -0.21 3.21
N ILE A 99 15.74 -1.16 4.14
CA ILE A 99 17.01 -1.55 4.78
C ILE A 99 18.00 -2.08 3.74
N VAL A 100 17.56 -2.98 2.87
CA VAL A 100 18.41 -3.54 1.81
C VAL A 100 18.87 -2.45 0.84
N ALA A 101 17.98 -1.56 0.42
CA ALA A 101 18.29 -0.44 -0.46
C ALA A 101 19.27 0.55 0.19
N GLY A 102 19.07 0.88 1.46
CA GLY A 102 19.95 1.75 2.23
C GLY A 102 21.36 1.14 2.35
N ILE A 103 21.46 -0.15 2.69
CA ILE A 103 22.74 -0.87 2.75
C ILE A 103 23.40 -0.88 1.36
N ALA A 104 22.68 -1.24 0.30
CA ALA A 104 23.21 -1.27 -1.06
C ALA A 104 23.75 0.11 -1.49
N SER A 105 23.06 1.19 -1.12
CA SER A 105 23.46 2.56 -1.44
C SER A 105 24.72 3.02 -0.70
N LEU A 106 25.07 2.43 0.45
CA LEU A 106 26.35 2.71 1.14
C LEU A 106 27.56 2.16 0.37
N PHE A 107 27.37 1.09 -0.40
CA PHE A 107 28.42 0.45 -1.21
C PHE A 107 28.43 0.95 -2.66
N ALA A 108 27.36 1.63 -3.10
CA ALA A 108 27.31 2.27 -4.40
C ALA A 108 28.34 3.42 -4.45
N ARG A 109 29.35 3.26 -5.31
CA ARG A 109 30.45 4.24 -5.50
C ARG A 109 30.03 5.52 -6.25
N GLU A 110 28.74 5.74 -6.49
CA GLU A 110 28.25 6.91 -7.22
C GLU A 110 28.22 8.15 -6.31
N GLU A 111 28.93 9.20 -6.75
CA GLU A 111 29.14 10.47 -6.02
C GLU A 111 27.87 11.24 -5.62
N LYS A 112 26.68 10.85 -6.11
CA LYS A 112 25.44 11.62 -5.90
C LYS A 112 24.64 11.24 -4.66
N THR A 113 24.82 10.04 -4.10
CA THR A 113 24.14 9.66 -2.87
C THR A 113 25.03 9.94 -1.69
N SER A 114 24.72 10.98 -0.92
CA SER A 114 25.43 11.26 0.32
C SER A 114 25.29 10.05 1.25
N LYS A 115 26.38 9.66 1.93
CA LYS A 115 26.36 8.59 2.94
C LYS A 115 25.27 8.82 4.00
N MET A 116 24.91 10.09 4.24
CA MET A 116 23.81 10.48 5.11
C MET A 116 22.43 10.08 4.57
N ALA A 117 22.18 10.22 3.27
CA ALA A 117 20.93 9.76 2.65
C ALA A 117 20.78 8.23 2.76
N ALA A 118 21.87 7.49 2.56
CA ALA A 118 21.88 6.04 2.70
C ALA A 118 21.55 5.57 4.12
N VAL A 119 22.13 6.23 5.14
CA VAL A 119 21.80 5.97 6.55
C VAL A 119 20.35 6.34 6.85
N ALA A 120 19.85 7.46 6.33
CA ALA A 120 18.46 7.88 6.52
C ALA A 120 17.47 6.85 5.97
N VAL A 121 17.74 6.28 4.79
CA VAL A 121 16.91 5.21 4.18
C VAL A 121 16.90 3.95 5.07
N CYS A 122 18.03 3.54 5.63
CA CYS A 122 18.08 2.43 6.59
C CYS A 122 17.25 2.72 7.85
N VAL A 123 17.38 3.92 8.42
CA VAL A 123 16.64 4.33 9.62
C VAL A 123 15.13 4.34 9.34
N LEU A 124 14.72 4.87 8.18
CA LEU A 124 13.32 4.79 7.74
C LEU A 124 12.86 3.34 7.63
N GLY A 125 13.67 2.43 7.07
CA GLY A 125 13.32 1.02 7.02
C GLY A 125 13.09 0.39 8.40
N ILE A 126 13.92 0.71 9.39
CA ILE A 126 13.73 0.27 10.79
C ILE A 126 12.44 0.83 11.37
N LEU A 127 12.15 2.11 11.14
CA LEU A 127 10.89 2.73 11.58
C LEU A 127 9.68 2.02 10.96
N TYR A 128 9.74 1.64 9.68
CA TYR A 128 8.70 0.84 9.03
C TYR A 128 8.49 -0.52 9.73
N LEU A 129 9.55 -1.21 10.15
CA LEU A 129 9.41 -2.47 10.91
C LEU A 129 8.69 -2.25 12.25
N ILE A 130 9.02 -1.17 12.96
CA ILE A 130 8.36 -0.82 14.22
C ILE A 130 6.88 -0.50 13.98
N VAL A 131 6.57 0.31 12.98
CA VAL A 131 5.18 0.66 12.61
C VAL A 131 4.40 -0.59 12.19
N GLY A 132 5.02 -1.51 11.47
CA GLY A 132 4.43 -2.78 11.05
C GLY A 132 3.95 -3.65 12.22
N MET A 133 4.65 -3.60 13.37
CA MET A 133 4.25 -4.31 14.59
C MET A 133 2.93 -3.79 15.14
N PHE A 134 2.73 -2.49 15.14
CA PHE A 134 1.50 -1.87 15.64
C PHE A 134 0.38 -1.90 14.60
N ALA A 135 0.68 -1.92 13.30
CA ALA A 135 -0.28 -1.98 12.19
C ALA A 135 -1.11 -3.27 12.14
N MET A 136 -0.74 -4.30 12.92
CA MET A 136 -1.57 -5.48 13.14
C MET A 136 -2.86 -5.17 13.91
N ASN A 137 -2.85 -4.10 14.72
CA ASN A 137 -4.06 -3.58 15.33
C ASN A 137 -4.80 -2.68 14.33
N PRO A 138 -6.06 -3.00 13.97
CA PRO A 138 -6.83 -2.20 13.03
C PRO A 138 -6.90 -0.74 13.43
N VAL A 139 -7.20 -0.43 14.69
CA VAL A 139 -7.36 0.96 15.16
C VAL A 139 -6.09 1.77 14.94
N PHE A 140 -4.92 1.18 15.23
CA PHE A 140 -3.64 1.83 14.98
C PHE A 140 -3.40 2.05 13.48
N LEU A 141 -3.77 1.08 12.65
CA LEU A 141 -3.69 1.22 11.19
C LEU A 141 -4.57 2.37 10.67
N ALA A 142 -5.80 2.53 11.17
CA ALA A 142 -6.62 3.69 10.84
C ALA A 142 -5.92 5.00 11.19
N TRP A 143 -5.31 5.10 12.36
CA TRP A 143 -4.62 6.32 12.76
C TRP A 143 -3.43 6.64 11.88
N ILE A 144 -2.63 5.63 11.48
CA ILE A 144 -1.54 5.84 10.52
C ILE A 144 -2.08 6.39 9.20
N ILE A 145 -3.13 5.77 8.65
CA ILE A 145 -3.73 6.16 7.38
C ILE A 145 -4.34 7.57 7.50
N GLY A 146 -5.08 7.84 8.58
CA GLY A 146 -5.71 9.13 8.84
C GLY A 146 -4.69 10.26 8.99
N LEU A 147 -3.62 10.03 9.75
CA LEU A 147 -2.53 11.00 9.90
C LEU A 147 -1.80 11.24 8.57
N ALA A 148 -1.52 10.19 7.80
CA ALA A 148 -0.91 10.32 6.49
C ALA A 148 -1.76 11.20 5.55
N LEU A 149 -3.09 10.96 5.50
CA LEU A 149 -4.00 11.78 4.70
C LEU A 149 -4.09 13.24 5.20
N VAL A 150 -4.03 13.49 6.50
CA VAL A 150 -3.99 14.86 7.04
C VAL A 150 -2.71 15.57 6.62
N ILE A 151 -1.55 14.92 6.75
CA ILE A 151 -0.24 15.48 6.38
C ILE A 151 -0.22 15.78 4.87
N ASP A 152 -0.62 14.82 4.04
CA ASP A 152 -0.69 14.99 2.58
C ASP A 152 -1.69 16.09 2.20
N GLY A 153 -2.84 16.16 2.88
CA GLY A 153 -3.84 17.19 2.69
C GLY A 153 -3.30 18.60 2.95
N ILE A 154 -2.56 18.79 4.05
CA ILE A 154 -1.89 20.06 4.36
C ILE A 154 -0.83 20.38 3.30
N GLY A 155 0.01 19.41 2.93
CA GLY A 155 1.07 19.59 1.94
C GLY A 155 0.56 19.93 0.53
N LEU A 156 -0.67 19.55 0.17
CA LEU A 156 -1.32 19.90 -1.10
C LEU A 156 -1.98 21.29 -1.10
N ILE A 157 -2.29 21.83 0.08
CA ILE A 157 -2.94 23.14 0.24
C ILE A 157 -1.92 24.27 0.28
N VAL A 158 -0.80 24.06 0.97
CA VAL A 158 0.33 25.00 1.12
C VAL A 158 1.12 25.08 -0.18
#